data_AF-A0A151UAT7-F1
#
_entry.id   AF-A0A151UAT7-F1
#
_cell.length_a   1.000
_cell.length_b   1.000
_cell.length_c   1.000
_cell.angle_alpha   90.00
_cell.angle_beta   90.00
_cell.angle_gamma   90.00
#
_symmetry.space_group_name_H-M   'P 1'
#
loop_
_entity.id
_entity.type
_entity.pdbx_description
1 polymer ?
#
loop_
_entity_poly.entity_id
_entity_poly.type
_entity_poly.pdbx_seq_one_letter_code
_entity_poly.pdbx_strand_id
1 'polypeptide(L)' 'LRKYVHDSSHVVEMGEIQVKENLTYEKRPVVVIDYKLKELRGKSTGLVKILWDATTGETT' A
#
# COMPACT_ATOMS: atom_id res chain seq x y z
N LEU A 1 10.46 -28.70 -15.74
CA LEU A 1 9.80 -27.37 -15.86
C LEU A 1 8.29 -27.60 -15.91
N ARG A 2 7.48 -26.90 -15.09
CA ARG A 2 6.01 -27.01 -15.16
C ARG A 2 5.47 -25.95 -16.12
N LYS A 3 4.51 -26.34 -16.96
CA LYS A 3 3.84 -25.43 -17.91
C LYS A 3 2.90 -24.51 -17.13
N TYR A 4 2.98 -23.20 -17.39
CA TYR A 4 2.02 -22.24 -16.85
C TYR A 4 0.62 -22.52 -17.41
N VAL A 5 -0.39 -22.48 -16.53
CA VAL A 5 -1.80 -22.60 -16.87
C VAL A 5 -2.43 -21.24 -16.62
N HIS A 6 -2.97 -20.62 -17.67
CA HIS A 6 -3.59 -19.31 -17.58
C HIS A 6 -4.91 -19.39 -16.80
N ASP A 7 -5.07 -18.48 -15.83
CA ASP A 7 -6.30 -18.27 -15.07
C ASP A 7 -6.49 -16.75 -14.96
N SER A 8 -7.73 -16.30 -15.07
CA SER A 8 -8.14 -14.90 -14.96
C SER A 8 -7.72 -14.24 -13.65
N SER A 9 -7.57 -15.00 -12.56
CA SER A 9 -7.03 -14.49 -11.29
C SER A 9 -5.56 -14.05 -11.39
N HIS A 10 -4.80 -14.58 -12.36
CA HIS A 10 -3.42 -14.16 -12.60
C HIS A 10 -3.32 -12.83 -13.36
N VAL A 11 -4.44 -12.32 -13.87
CA VAL A 11 -4.48 -11.01 -14.51
C VAL A 11 -4.53 -9.97 -13.41
N VAL A 12 -3.38 -9.40 -13.10
CA VAL A 12 -3.29 -8.24 -12.20
C VAL A 12 -3.91 -7.06 -12.94
N GLU A 13 -5.06 -6.60 -12.45
CA GLU A 13 -5.68 -5.36 -12.93
C GLU A 13 -4.78 -4.19 -12.52
N MET A 14 -4.07 -3.63 -13.50
CA MET A 14 -3.19 -2.49 -13.28
C MET A 14 -4.06 -1.24 -13.16
N GLY A 15 -4.18 -0.70 -11.94
CA GLY A 15 -4.73 0.65 -11.75
C GLY A 15 -3.90 1.67 -12.53
N GLU A 16 -4.54 2.76 -12.98
CA GLU A 16 -3.84 3.84 -13.69
C GLU A 16 -2.85 4.54 -12.73
N ILE A 17 -1.55 4.27 -12.90
CA ILE A 17 -0.47 4.93 -12.15
C ILE A 17 0.09 6.05 -13.03
N GLN A 18 0.02 7.29 -12.54
CA GLN A 18 0.72 8.41 -13.20
C GLN A 18 2.23 8.30 -12.94
N VAL A 19 2.95 7.89 -13.98
CA VAL A 19 4.41 7.77 -14.00
C VAL A 19 5.02 9.07 -14.53
N LYS A 20 6.05 9.58 -13.84
CA LYS A 20 6.82 10.76 -14.27
C LYS A 20 7.73 10.38 -15.46
N GLU A 21 8.17 11.36 -16.24
CA GLU A 21 9.00 11.14 -17.45
C GLU A 21 10.29 10.35 -17.19
N ASN A 22 10.82 10.41 -15.97
CA ASN A 22 11.99 9.66 -15.53
C ASN A 22 11.69 8.22 -15.08
N LEU A 23 10.53 7.67 -15.43
CA LEU A 23 10.06 6.33 -15.05
C LEU A 23 9.91 6.12 -13.54
N THR A 24 9.78 7.20 -12.77
CA THR A 24 9.48 7.11 -11.33
C THR A 24 8.00 7.39 -11.07
N TYR A 25 7.43 6.74 -10.07
CA TYR A 25 6.09 7.03 -9.57
C TYR A 25 6.17 7.39 -8.09
N GLU A 26 5.25 8.24 -7.64
CA GLU A 26 5.17 8.66 -6.25
C GLU A 26 4.02 7.91 -5.58
N LYS A 27 4.36 7.02 -4.64
CA LYS A 27 3.34 6.29 -3.87
C LYS A 27 2.71 7.25 -2.87
N ARG A 28 1.43 7.57 -3.06
CA ARG A 28 0.67 8.42 -2.14
C ARG A 28 -0.07 7.57 -1.10
N PRO A 29 -0.14 8.02 0.16
CA PRO A 29 -0.96 7.36 1.15
C PRO A 29 -2.44 7.54 0.79
N VAL A 30 -3.23 6.49 1.02
CA VAL A 30 -4.66 6.49 0.68
C VAL A 30 -5.47 7.16 1.77
N VAL A 31 -5.24 6.76 3.02
CA VAL A 31 -5.98 7.28 4.17
C VAL A 31 -5.19 7.10 5.48
N VAL A 32 -5.43 7.98 6.45
CA VAL A 32 -5.00 7.77 7.84
C VAL A 32 -5.98 6.82 8.51
N ILE A 33 -5.49 5.67 8.97
CA ILE A 33 -6.30 4.63 9.60
C ILE A 33 -6.50 4.94 11.09
N ASP A 34 -5.49 5.49 11.76
CA ASP A 34 -5.51 5.66 13.21
C ASP A 34 -4.51 6.73 13.69
N TYR A 35 -4.78 7.29 14.87
CA TYR A 35 -3.89 8.20 15.58
C TYR A 35 -3.72 7.73 17.03
N LYS A 36 -2.48 7.74 17.52
CA LYS A 36 -2.16 7.36 18.89
C LYS A 36 -1.15 8.30 19.53
N LEU A 37 -1.43 8.72 20.75
CA LEU A 37 -0.45 9.41 21.60
C LEU A 37 0.39 8.38 22.37
N LYS A 38 1.71 8.57 22.42
CA LYS A 38 2.62 7.72 23.19
C LYS A 38 3.58 8.56 24.02
N GLU A 39 3.70 8.23 25.30
CA GLU A 39 4.75 8.78 26.16
C GLU A 39 6.09 8.09 25.85
N LEU A 40 7.08 8.86 25.40
CA LEU A 40 8.43 8.41 25.13
C LEU A 40 9.41 9.32 25.88
N ARG A 41 10.23 8.74 26.75
CA ARG A 41 11.23 9.47 27.55
C ARG A 41 10.64 10.67 28.33
N GLY A 42 9.42 10.50 28.86
CA GLY A 42 8.71 11.54 29.61
C GLY A 42 8.11 12.67 28.76
N LYS A 43 7.95 12.46 27.44
CA LYS A 43 7.30 13.40 26.53
C LYS A 43 6.23 12.70 25.69
N SER A 44 5.11 13.37 25.50
CA SER A 44 4.06 12.94 24.57
C SER A 44 4.50 13.07 23.12
N THR A 45 4.38 12.00 22.35
CA THR A 45 4.64 11.98 20.90
C THR A 45 3.44 11.36 20.18
N GLY A 46 2.95 12.03 19.14
CA GLY A 46 1.89 11.51 18.28
C GLY A 46 2.41 10.51 17.25
N LEU A 47 1.68 9.41 17.05
CA LEU A 47 1.92 8.40 16.04
C LEU A 47 0.67 8.30 15.15
N VAL A 48 0.89 8.11 13.85
CA VAL A 48 -0.17 7.99 12.85
C VAL A 48 -0.01 6.67 12.13
N LYS A 49 -1.09 5.91 11.99
CA LYS A 49 -1.14 4.71 11.16
C LYS A 49 -1.72 5.10 9.80
N ILE A 50 -0.99 4.78 8.73
CA ILE A 50 -1.33 5.19 7.36
C ILE A 50 -1.56 3.94 6.51
N LEU A 51 -2.63 3.95 5.70
CA LEU A 51 -2.84 2.95 4.65
C LEU A 51 -2.02 3.32 3.41
N TRP A 52 -1.04 2.48 3.10
CA TRP A 52 -0.23 2.64 1.90
C TRP A 52 -0.68 1.65 0.85
N ASP A 53 -1.59 2.09 -0.02
CA ASP A 53 -2.08 1.34 -1.17
C ASP A 53 -2.88 0.07 -0.79
N ALA A 54 -4.07 -0.05 -1.34
CA ALA A 54 -4.92 -1.21 -1.09
C ALA A 54 -4.43 -2.34 -2.01
N THR A 55 -3.32 -3.00 -1.67
CA THR A 55 -3.17 -4.38 -2.16
C THR A 55 -4.30 -5.13 -1.48
N THR A 56 -5.37 -5.41 -2.22
CA THR A 56 -6.48 -6.25 -1.80
C THR A 56 -5.88 -7.60 -1.39
N GLY A 57 -5.47 -7.71 -0.14
CA GLY A 57 -5.19 -8.95 0.54
C GLY A 57 -6.53 -9.59 0.86
N GLU A 58 -7.28 -9.96 -0.18
CA GLU A 58 -8.38 -10.90 -0.08
C GLU A 58 -7.79 -12.20 0.46
N THR A 59 -7.83 -12.32 1.79
CA THR A 59 -7.63 -13.58 2.48
C THR A 59 -9.03 -14.15 2.66
N THR A 60 -9.43 -15.05 1.78
CA THR A 60 -10.54 -15.99 2.01
C THR A 60 -10.18 -17.31 1.39
#